data_AF-A0A2E0DT72-F1
#
_entry.id   AF-A0A2E0DT72-F1
#
_cell.length_a   1.000
_cell.length_b   1.000
_cell.length_c   1.000
_cell.angle_alpha   90.00
_cell.angle_beta   90.00
_cell.angle_gamma   90.00
#
_symmetry.space_group_name_H-M   'P 1'
#
loop_
_entity.id
_entity.type
_entity.pdbx_description
1 polymer ?
#
loop_
_entity_poly.entity_id
_entity_poly.type
_entity_poly.pdbx_seq_one_letter_code
_entity_poly.pdbx_strand_id
1 'polypeptide(L)'
;MSGRIHSIQAENTEDFIENFDRFEHENGQQIFISRYPQSRLIDLLDISEIRCYWLTATQNPGVLEPSLEKINHFVESTIDSDQGSIFFEGIEWLVSLHGFDAVHSMLRALSEKVSMSEWSILISISKNSFEKRELSRFYREAPLLEIQQVTHTVLEDSDASLPGEAVDSVQLEIDLNDDGTPKLVFLTRLPRSGFTKQILQRRILQWRRMGLDTSDIEATLYLEDDEQIYSEYRKIEEKIRRATELERYVIESISDSQERTIALFRIRQLTGLDELEAKYFSD
;
A
#
# COMPACT_ATOMS: atom_id res chain seq x y z
N MET A 1 -8.74 -8.91 -22.95
CA MET A 1 -7.59 -8.17 -23.49
C MET A 1 -6.44 -9.15 -23.55
N SER A 2 -5.55 -9.10 -24.55
CA SER A 2 -4.36 -9.98 -24.54
C SER A 2 -3.49 -9.67 -23.31
N GLY A 3 -3.18 -10.71 -22.55
CA GLY A 3 -2.41 -10.66 -21.32
C GLY A 3 -1.03 -10.06 -21.51
N ARG A 4 -0.50 -9.39 -20.48
CA ARG A 4 0.83 -8.75 -20.55
C ARG A 4 1.56 -8.81 -19.23
N ILE A 5 2.88 -8.76 -19.31
CA ILE A 5 3.75 -8.54 -18.15
C ILE A 5 4.13 -7.07 -18.10
N HIS A 6 3.95 -6.46 -16.93
CA HIS A 6 4.35 -5.09 -16.64
C HIS A 6 5.23 -5.05 -15.39
N SER A 7 6.00 -3.98 -15.30
CA SER A 7 6.79 -3.67 -14.11
C SER A 7 6.16 -2.51 -13.35
N ILE A 8 6.28 -2.53 -12.02
CA ILE A 8 5.92 -1.44 -11.12
C ILE A 8 7.17 -1.03 -10.36
N GLN A 9 7.46 0.27 -10.28
CA GLN A 9 8.49 0.74 -9.36
C GLN A 9 8.02 0.52 -7.94
N ALA A 10 8.75 -0.30 -7.20
CA ALA A 10 8.51 -0.46 -5.78
C ALA A 10 9.82 -0.76 -5.05
N GLU A 11 10.08 -0.05 -3.95
CA GLU A 11 11.25 -0.33 -3.12
C GLU A 11 11.03 -1.44 -2.09
N ASN A 12 9.77 -1.65 -1.71
CA ASN A 12 9.36 -2.66 -0.73
C ASN A 12 7.96 -3.21 -1.04
N THR A 13 7.54 -4.21 -0.27
CA THR A 13 6.25 -4.90 -0.42
C THR A 13 5.08 -3.93 -0.26
N GLU A 14 5.16 -3.02 0.70
CA GLU A 14 4.11 -2.04 0.97
C GLU A 14 3.91 -1.08 -0.22
N ASP A 15 4.99 -0.52 -0.77
CA ASP A 15 4.98 0.33 -1.97
C ASP A 15 4.42 -0.41 -3.19
N PHE A 16 4.79 -1.68 -3.36
CA PHE A 16 4.23 -2.51 -4.42
C PHE A 16 2.72 -2.72 -4.28
N ILE A 17 2.25 -2.96 -3.05
CA ILE A 17 0.82 -3.12 -2.72
C ILE A 17 0.05 -1.81 -2.93
N GLU A 18 0.64 -0.65 -2.60
CA GLU A 18 0.00 0.65 -2.84
C GLU A 18 -0.17 0.96 -4.33
N ASN A 19 0.80 0.56 -5.16
CA ASN A 19 0.71 0.72 -6.61
C ASN A 19 -0.25 -0.30 -7.24
N PHE A 20 -0.37 -1.49 -6.66
CA PHE A 20 -1.36 -2.51 -7.01
C PHE A 20 -2.80 -1.97 -7.00
N ASP A 21 -3.15 -1.06 -6.08
CA ASP A 21 -4.52 -0.56 -5.91
C ASP A 21 -5.01 0.38 -7.00
N ARG A 22 -4.06 1.00 -7.71
CA ARG A 22 -4.37 1.94 -8.78
C ARG A 22 -4.80 1.24 -10.06
N PHE A 23 -4.74 -0.09 -10.08
CA PHE A 23 -5.22 -0.90 -11.18
C PHE A 23 -6.70 -1.19 -11.02
N GLU A 24 -7.49 -0.81 -12.02
CA GLU A 24 -8.87 -1.28 -12.14
C GLU A 24 -8.86 -2.80 -12.11
N HIS A 25 -9.60 -3.35 -11.15
CA HIS A 25 -9.77 -4.77 -10.98
C HIS A 25 -10.61 -5.27 -12.14
N GLU A 26 -9.98 -5.74 -13.22
CA GLU A 26 -10.68 -6.58 -14.17
C GLU A 26 -11.16 -7.82 -13.41
N ASN A 27 -12.48 -8.09 -13.44
CA ASN A 27 -13.10 -9.26 -12.82
C ASN A 27 -12.24 -10.50 -13.07
N GLY A 28 -11.76 -11.20 -12.05
CA GLY A 28 -10.88 -12.33 -12.28
C GLY A 28 -10.18 -12.83 -11.03
N GLN A 29 -9.42 -13.91 -11.17
CA GLN A 29 -8.66 -14.47 -10.06
C GLN A 29 -7.43 -13.61 -9.76
N GLN A 30 -7.16 -13.37 -8.48
CA GLN A 30 -5.97 -12.62 -8.06
C GLN A 30 -5.00 -13.52 -7.31
N ILE A 31 -3.73 -13.42 -7.66
CA ILE A 31 -2.64 -14.17 -7.03
C ILE A 31 -1.54 -13.20 -6.63
N PHE A 32 -1.07 -13.28 -5.39
CA PHE A 32 0.04 -12.48 -4.88
C PHE A 32 1.19 -13.37 -4.45
N ILE A 33 2.32 -13.30 -5.16
CA ILE A 33 3.55 -14.04 -4.86
C ILE A 33 4.50 -13.08 -4.14
N SER A 34 4.86 -13.44 -2.91
CA SER A 34 5.61 -12.56 -2.00
C SER A 34 6.70 -13.26 -1.23
N ARG A 35 7.77 -12.54 -0.86
CA ARG A 35 8.77 -13.05 0.10
C ARG A 35 8.24 -13.03 1.54
N TYR A 36 7.08 -12.42 1.78
CA TYR A 36 6.41 -12.43 3.08
C TYR A 36 5.42 -13.58 3.19
N PRO A 37 5.34 -14.24 4.36
CA PRO A 37 4.29 -15.21 4.62
C PRO A 37 2.93 -14.51 4.67
N GLN A 38 1.87 -15.27 4.35
CA GLN A 38 0.49 -14.76 4.35
C GLN A 38 0.11 -14.06 5.66
N SER A 39 0.59 -14.55 6.81
CA SER A 39 0.31 -13.93 8.11
C SER A 39 0.76 -12.48 8.21
N ARG A 40 1.82 -12.08 7.51
CA ARG A 40 2.31 -10.70 7.45
C ARG A 40 1.58 -9.87 6.39
N LEU A 41 1.05 -10.52 5.36
CA LEU A 41 0.28 -9.87 4.31
C LEU A 41 -1.15 -9.54 4.74
N ILE A 42 -1.72 -10.23 5.74
CA ILE A 42 -3.03 -9.91 6.31
C ILE A 42 -3.12 -8.45 6.80
N ASP A 43 -2.01 -7.91 7.31
CA ASP A 43 -1.94 -6.53 7.78
C ASP A 43 -1.78 -5.51 6.63
N LEU A 44 -1.70 -5.96 5.37
CA LEU A 44 -1.38 -5.14 4.20
C LEU A 44 -2.38 -5.30 3.04
N LEU A 45 -3.00 -6.49 2.91
CA LEU A 45 -3.86 -6.90 1.80
C LEU A 45 -5.15 -7.52 2.31
N ASP A 46 -6.25 -7.31 1.58
CA ASP A 46 -7.45 -8.11 1.76
C ASP A 46 -7.25 -9.50 1.14
N ILE A 47 -6.73 -10.42 1.93
CA ILE A 47 -6.43 -11.79 1.51
C ILE A 47 -7.69 -12.64 1.27
N SER A 48 -8.89 -12.13 1.53
CA SER A 48 -10.13 -12.89 1.31
C SER A 48 -10.46 -13.05 -0.18
N GLU A 49 -9.98 -12.11 -1.01
CA GLU A 49 -10.18 -12.08 -2.46
C GLU A 49 -8.91 -12.47 -3.24
N ILE A 50 -7.76 -12.49 -2.57
CA ILE A 50 -6.44 -12.69 -3.18
C ILE A 50 -5.78 -13.98 -2.65
N ARG A 51 -5.38 -14.88 -3.56
CA ARG A 51 -4.59 -16.06 -3.18
C ARG A 51 -3.11 -15.70 -3.02
N CYS A 52 -2.61 -15.76 -1.79
CA CYS A 52 -1.21 -15.46 -1.50
C CYS A 52 -0.32 -16.71 -1.54
N TYR A 53 0.88 -16.58 -2.12
CA TYR A 53 1.92 -17.62 -2.11
C TYR A 53 3.22 -17.06 -1.53
N TRP A 54 3.75 -17.74 -0.52
CA TRP A 54 5.01 -17.36 0.10
C TRP A 54 6.20 -17.95 -0.67
N LEU A 55 7.03 -17.09 -1.25
CA LEU A 55 8.24 -17.43 -1.97
C LEU A 55 9.36 -17.79 -0.97
N THR A 56 9.56 -19.09 -0.72
CA THR A 56 10.48 -19.59 0.30
C THR A 56 10.99 -20.99 -0.01
N ALA A 57 12.18 -21.34 0.49
CA ALA A 57 12.73 -22.69 0.38
C ALA A 57 12.10 -23.70 1.37
N THR A 58 11.27 -23.23 2.30
CA THR A 58 10.56 -24.11 3.24
C THR A 58 9.46 -24.89 2.53
N GLN A 59 9.20 -26.12 2.96
CA GLN A 59 8.16 -26.95 2.37
C GLN A 59 6.92 -26.98 3.28
N ASN A 60 5.91 -26.19 2.92
CA ASN A 60 4.61 -26.11 3.60
C ASN A 60 3.51 -25.86 2.55
N PRO A 61 2.23 -26.12 2.85
CA PRO A 61 1.13 -25.66 1.99
C PRO A 61 1.14 -24.14 1.81
N GLY A 62 0.80 -23.65 0.60
CA GLY A 62 0.76 -22.21 0.30
C GLY A 62 2.13 -21.55 0.07
N VAL A 63 3.18 -22.35 -0.13
CA VAL A 63 4.52 -21.86 -0.49
C VAL A 63 4.82 -22.08 -1.96
N LEU A 64 5.65 -21.21 -2.51
CA LEU A 64 6.27 -21.37 -3.82
C LEU A 64 7.79 -21.39 -3.61
N GLU A 65 8.46 -22.43 -4.10
CA GLU A 65 9.92 -22.47 -4.00
C GLU A 65 10.55 -21.43 -4.93
N PRO A 66 11.62 -20.71 -4.52
CA PRO A 66 12.33 -19.74 -5.35
C PRO A 66 13.18 -20.41 -6.45
N SER A 67 12.63 -21.40 -7.14
CA SER A 67 13.21 -22.08 -8.29
C SER A 67 12.53 -21.58 -9.56
N LEU A 68 13.31 -21.16 -10.56
CA LEU A 68 12.77 -20.66 -11.83
C LEU A 68 11.87 -21.70 -12.52
N GLU A 69 12.21 -22.99 -12.42
CA GLU A 69 11.41 -24.09 -12.97
C GLU A 69 10.04 -24.19 -12.29
N LYS A 70 10.02 -24.14 -10.95
CA LYS A 70 8.77 -24.25 -10.18
C LYS A 70 7.88 -23.02 -10.35
N ILE A 71 8.47 -21.83 -10.42
CA ILE A 71 7.76 -20.58 -10.69
C ILE A 71 7.14 -20.62 -12.09
N ASN A 72 7.90 -21.03 -13.12
CA ASN A 72 7.37 -21.19 -14.47
C ASN A 72 6.20 -22.17 -14.50
N HIS A 73 6.37 -23.37 -13.94
CA HIS A 73 5.30 -24.36 -13.90
C HIS A 73 4.05 -23.82 -13.17
N PHE A 74 4.24 -23.11 -12.05
CA PHE A 74 3.14 -22.49 -11.31
C PHE A 74 2.39 -21.46 -12.17
N VAL A 75 3.11 -20.51 -12.78
CA VAL A 75 2.50 -19.48 -13.62
C VAL A 75 1.81 -20.10 -14.82
N GLU A 76 2.44 -21.05 -15.50
CA GLU A 76 1.85 -21.77 -16.65
C GLU A 76 0.55 -22.48 -16.28
N SER A 77 0.55 -23.24 -15.19
CA SER A 77 -0.66 -23.92 -14.72
C SER A 77 -1.77 -22.96 -14.30
N THR A 78 -1.41 -21.75 -13.90
CA THR A 78 -2.35 -20.69 -13.53
C THR A 78 -2.97 -20.06 -14.77
N ILE A 79 -2.16 -19.70 -15.77
CA ILE A 79 -2.62 -18.97 -16.95
C ILE A 79 -3.42 -19.83 -17.94
N ASP A 80 -3.37 -21.16 -17.78
CA ASP A 80 -4.22 -22.11 -18.52
C ASP A 80 -5.70 -22.08 -18.05
N SER A 81 -6.04 -21.28 -17.03
CA SER A 81 -7.39 -21.16 -16.46
C SER A 81 -8.13 -19.87 -16.89
N ASP A 82 -9.22 -19.52 -16.20
CA ASP A 82 -10.00 -18.28 -16.41
C ASP A 82 -9.13 -17.01 -16.30
N GLN A 83 -9.64 -15.83 -16.63
CA GLN A 83 -8.89 -14.57 -16.56
C GLN A 83 -8.46 -14.17 -15.12
N GLY A 84 -7.35 -13.42 -15.02
CA GLY A 84 -6.84 -12.99 -13.72
C GLY A 84 -5.55 -12.18 -13.76
N SER A 85 -5.04 -11.87 -12.57
CA SER A 85 -3.80 -11.10 -12.39
C SER A 85 -2.87 -11.77 -11.38
N ILE A 86 -1.58 -11.82 -11.72
CA ILE A 86 -0.51 -12.24 -10.83
C ILE A 86 0.33 -11.02 -10.45
N PHE A 87 0.47 -10.80 -9.15
CA PHE A 87 1.34 -9.78 -8.58
C PHE A 87 2.54 -10.48 -8.00
N PHE A 88 3.74 -10.12 -8.47
CA PHE A 88 4.95 -10.84 -8.17
C PHE A 88 6.02 -9.89 -7.67
N GLU A 89 6.37 -10.01 -6.39
CA GLU A 89 7.52 -9.32 -5.81
C GLU A 89 8.73 -10.22 -5.58
N GLY A 90 9.90 -9.59 -5.39
CA GLY A 90 11.14 -10.28 -5.05
C GLY A 90 11.90 -10.81 -6.27
N ILE A 91 11.69 -10.22 -7.46
CA ILE A 91 12.43 -10.58 -8.67
C ILE A 91 13.94 -10.31 -8.52
N GLU A 92 14.32 -9.27 -7.78
CA GLU A 92 15.70 -8.92 -7.45
C GLU A 92 16.36 -10.02 -6.62
N TRP A 93 15.59 -10.59 -5.69
CA TRP A 93 16.07 -11.70 -4.90
C TRP A 93 16.27 -12.94 -5.76
N LEU A 94 15.37 -13.23 -6.70
CA LEU A 94 15.58 -14.31 -7.67
C LEU A 94 16.81 -14.09 -8.55
N VAL A 95 17.07 -12.85 -8.96
CA VAL A 95 18.31 -12.51 -9.69
C VAL A 95 19.54 -12.74 -8.81
N SER A 96 19.47 -12.41 -7.52
CA SER A 96 20.58 -12.69 -6.60
C SER A 96 20.87 -14.20 -6.44
N LEU A 97 19.86 -15.04 -6.63
CA LEU A 97 19.98 -16.50 -6.52
C LEU A 97 20.45 -17.17 -7.82
N HIS A 98 19.89 -16.76 -8.96
CA HIS A 98 20.05 -17.46 -10.25
C HIS A 98 20.85 -16.68 -11.30
N GLY A 99 21.18 -15.42 -11.02
CA GLY A 99 21.79 -14.50 -11.97
C GLY A 99 20.77 -13.88 -12.92
N PHE A 100 21.10 -12.69 -13.43
CA PHE A 100 20.19 -11.90 -14.24
C PHE A 100 19.78 -12.61 -15.53
N ASP A 101 20.73 -13.24 -16.24
CA ASP A 101 20.45 -13.88 -17.54
C ASP A 101 19.46 -15.05 -17.43
N ALA A 102 19.51 -15.82 -16.33
CA ALA A 102 18.59 -16.93 -16.10
C ALA A 102 17.16 -16.41 -15.83
N VAL A 103 17.02 -15.40 -14.96
CA VAL A 103 15.73 -14.78 -14.66
C VAL A 103 15.17 -14.03 -15.87
N HIS A 104 16.01 -13.33 -16.64
CA HIS A 104 15.61 -12.65 -17.87
C HIS A 104 15.10 -13.64 -18.93
N SER A 105 15.76 -14.79 -19.06
CA SER A 105 15.30 -15.87 -19.95
C SER A 105 13.95 -16.45 -19.52
N MET A 106 13.75 -16.64 -18.20
CA MET A 106 12.48 -17.03 -17.61
C MET A 106 11.38 -16.01 -17.92
N LEU A 107 11.65 -14.73 -17.66
CA LEU A 107 10.72 -13.62 -17.89
C LEU A 107 10.28 -13.52 -19.36
N ARG A 108 11.21 -13.68 -20.30
CA ARG A 108 10.90 -13.71 -21.72
C ARG A 108 9.97 -14.87 -22.08
N ALA A 109 10.26 -16.08 -21.59
CA ALA A 109 9.42 -17.25 -21.83
C ALA A 109 8.00 -17.07 -21.23
N LEU A 110 7.90 -16.46 -20.05
CA LEU A 110 6.62 -16.10 -19.44
C LEU A 110 5.89 -15.05 -20.26
N SER A 111 6.57 -14.01 -20.74
CA SER A 111 5.95 -12.95 -21.56
C SER A 111 5.33 -13.50 -22.84
N GLU A 112 6.03 -14.42 -23.52
CA GLU A 112 5.50 -15.13 -24.68
C GLU A 112 4.21 -15.90 -24.35
N LYS A 113 4.16 -16.61 -23.21
CA LYS A 113 2.98 -17.39 -22.80
C LYS A 113 1.81 -16.52 -22.32
N VAL A 114 2.09 -15.52 -21.50
CA VAL A 114 1.10 -14.58 -20.94
C VAL A 114 0.43 -13.78 -22.07
N SER A 115 1.16 -13.45 -23.14
CA SER A 115 0.58 -12.78 -24.31
C SER A 115 -0.55 -13.56 -25.00
N MET A 116 -0.58 -14.88 -24.80
CA MET A 116 -1.56 -15.80 -25.38
C MET A 116 -2.71 -16.14 -24.41
N SER A 117 -2.76 -15.52 -23.22
CA SER A 117 -3.81 -15.72 -22.22
C SER A 117 -4.53 -14.42 -21.88
N GLU A 118 -5.57 -14.51 -21.05
CA GLU A 118 -6.26 -13.34 -20.46
C GLU A 118 -5.70 -13.01 -19.07
N TRP A 119 -4.47 -13.45 -18.78
CA TRP A 119 -3.79 -13.12 -17.52
C TRP A 119 -2.84 -11.96 -17.68
N SER A 120 -2.76 -11.10 -16.67
CA SER A 120 -1.70 -10.09 -16.59
C SER A 120 -0.76 -10.37 -15.42
N ILE A 121 0.53 -10.08 -15.58
CA ILE A 121 1.52 -10.19 -14.52
C ILE A 121 2.10 -8.82 -14.24
N LEU A 122 2.11 -8.42 -12.97
CA LEU A 122 2.73 -7.20 -12.50
C LEU A 122 3.90 -7.57 -11.60
N ILE A 123 5.08 -7.06 -11.91
CA ILE A 123 6.31 -7.40 -11.20
C ILE A 123 6.83 -6.16 -10.46
N SER A 124 7.10 -6.29 -9.17
CA SER A 124 7.79 -5.24 -8.42
C SER A 124 9.23 -5.15 -8.87
N ILE A 125 9.73 -3.94 -9.11
CA ILE A 125 11.15 -3.72 -9.38
C ILE A 125 11.64 -2.42 -8.76
N SER A 126 12.82 -2.44 -8.14
CA SER A 126 13.54 -1.22 -7.77
C SER A 126 14.59 -0.85 -8.83
N LYS A 127 14.58 0.41 -9.30
CA LYS A 127 15.60 0.92 -10.27
C LYS A 127 17.03 0.78 -9.77
N ASN A 128 17.23 0.72 -8.46
CA ASN A 128 18.57 0.71 -7.87
C ASN A 128 19.16 -0.71 -7.76
N SER A 129 18.37 -1.75 -8.06
CA SER A 129 18.78 -3.14 -7.89
C SER A 129 19.49 -3.76 -9.09
N PHE A 130 19.51 -3.06 -10.23
CA PHE A 130 20.07 -3.57 -11.48
C PHE A 130 20.89 -2.50 -12.20
N GLU A 131 21.87 -2.93 -12.99
CA GLU A 131 22.61 -2.00 -13.84
C GLU A 131 21.74 -1.52 -15.01
N LYS A 132 22.08 -0.34 -15.58
CA LYS A 132 21.30 0.27 -16.68
C LYS A 132 21.05 -0.68 -17.85
N ARG A 133 22.02 -1.53 -18.19
CA ARG A 133 21.90 -2.50 -19.28
C ARG A 133 20.92 -3.62 -18.95
N GLU A 134 20.95 -4.10 -17.71
CA GLU A 134 20.03 -5.13 -17.19
C GLU A 134 18.60 -4.58 -17.14
N LEU A 135 18.40 -3.39 -16.58
CA LEU A 135 17.11 -2.70 -16.58
C LEU A 135 16.53 -2.53 -17.98
N SER A 136 17.35 -2.11 -18.94
CA SER A 136 16.90 -1.93 -20.33
C SER A 136 16.45 -3.24 -20.98
N ARG A 137 17.08 -4.36 -20.62
CA ARG A 137 16.67 -5.69 -21.07
C ARG A 137 15.41 -6.16 -20.36
N PHE A 138 15.31 -5.90 -19.06
CA PHE A 138 14.15 -6.24 -18.25
C PHE A 138 12.89 -5.52 -18.75
N TYR A 139 12.95 -4.19 -18.91
CA TYR A 139 11.82 -3.39 -19.39
C TYR A 139 11.40 -3.67 -20.83
N ARG A 140 12.20 -4.41 -21.59
CA ARG A 140 11.78 -4.90 -22.91
C ARG A 140 10.74 -6.02 -22.79
N GLU A 141 10.88 -6.88 -21.79
CA GLU A 141 10.01 -8.03 -21.56
C GLU A 141 8.84 -7.68 -20.62
N ALA A 142 9.10 -6.80 -19.64
CA ALA A 142 8.14 -6.28 -18.69
C ALA A 142 8.21 -4.74 -18.66
N PRO A 143 7.56 -4.04 -19.61
CA PRO A 143 7.59 -2.58 -19.66
C PRO A 143 7.17 -1.94 -18.35
N LEU A 144 7.84 -0.83 -18.00
CA LEU A 144 7.44 -0.06 -16.84
C LEU A 144 6.03 0.49 -17.06
N LEU A 145 5.14 0.23 -16.11
CA LEU A 145 3.80 0.77 -16.20
C LEU A 145 3.82 2.25 -15.83
N GLU A 146 3.49 3.09 -16.80
CA GLU A 146 3.22 4.50 -16.56
C GLU A 146 1.82 4.61 -15.97
N ILE A 147 1.73 4.65 -14.64
CA ILE A 147 0.49 5.00 -13.97
C ILE A 147 0.22 6.45 -14.35
N GLN A 148 -0.71 6.68 -15.27
CA GLN A 148 -1.20 8.04 -15.55
C GLN A 148 -1.77 8.55 -14.23
N GLN A 149 -1.04 9.47 -13.59
CA GLN A 149 -1.60 10.26 -12.52
C GLN A 149 -2.85 10.91 -13.12
N VAL A 150 -4.02 10.58 -12.59
CA VAL A 150 -5.21 11.39 -12.83
C VAL A 150 -4.96 12.72 -12.12
N THR A 151 -4.18 13.58 -12.77
CA THR A 151 -4.05 14.98 -12.39
C THR A 151 -5.38 15.61 -12.74
N HIS A 152 -6.32 15.59 -11.79
CA HIS A 152 -7.43 16.53 -11.84
C HIS A 152 -6.83 17.92 -11.67
N THR A 153 -6.62 18.57 -12.80
CA THR A 153 -6.27 19.98 -12.91
C THR A 153 -7.37 20.79 -12.24
N VAL A 154 -7.08 21.28 -11.03
CA VAL A 154 -7.83 22.38 -10.45
C VAL A 154 -7.41 23.63 -11.23
N LEU A 155 -8.30 24.09 -12.11
CA LEU A 155 -8.22 25.43 -12.66
C LEU A 155 -8.51 26.41 -11.53
N GLU A 156 -7.47 27.03 -10.98
CA GLU A 156 -7.60 28.32 -10.31
C GLU A 156 -6.56 29.27 -10.90
N ASP A 157 -7.09 30.29 -11.59
CA ASP A 157 -6.37 31.52 -11.94
C ASP A 157 -5.72 32.12 -10.69
N SER A 158 -4.46 32.55 -10.84
CA SER A 158 -3.84 33.79 -10.31
C SER A 158 -2.44 33.54 -9.73
N ASP A 159 -1.45 33.71 -10.60
CA ASP A 159 -0.21 34.45 -10.37
C ASP A 159 0.49 34.35 -8.99
N ALA A 160 1.45 33.42 -8.87
CA ALA A 160 2.75 33.66 -8.25
C ALA A 160 3.70 32.50 -8.55
N SER A 161 4.83 32.82 -9.19
CA SER A 161 5.88 31.87 -9.54
C SER A 161 6.68 31.43 -8.31
N LEU A 162 6.79 30.13 -8.05
CA LEU A 162 7.95 29.50 -7.41
C LEU A 162 8.10 28.04 -7.92
N PRO A 163 9.32 27.53 -8.17
CA PRO A 163 9.55 26.30 -8.92
C PRO A 163 9.75 25.07 -8.02
N GLY A 164 9.07 23.98 -8.37
CA GLY A 164 9.52 22.60 -8.28
C GLY A 164 9.94 22.07 -6.91
N GLU A 165 9.03 21.35 -6.25
CA GLU A 165 9.41 20.26 -5.35
C GLU A 165 8.55 19.02 -5.64
N ALA A 166 9.25 17.91 -5.77
CA ALA A 166 8.70 16.58 -5.97
C ALA A 166 7.80 16.22 -4.79
N VAL A 167 6.57 15.77 -5.08
CA VAL A 167 5.72 15.16 -4.06
C VAL A 167 6.20 13.73 -3.90
N ASP A 168 7.13 13.55 -2.97
CA ASP A 168 7.62 12.26 -2.51
C ASP A 168 6.45 11.42 -2.00
N SER A 169 6.44 10.15 -2.40
CA SER A 169 5.63 9.11 -1.79
C SER A 169 5.96 9.06 -0.31
N VAL A 170 5.00 9.42 0.56
CA VAL A 170 5.17 9.37 2.01
C VAL A 170 5.22 7.92 2.46
N GLN A 171 6.40 7.33 2.37
CA GLN A 171 6.83 6.27 3.27
C GLN A 171 6.67 6.87 4.68
N LEU A 172 5.68 6.40 5.45
CA LEU A 172 5.55 6.80 6.85
C LEU A 172 6.75 6.22 7.61
N GLU A 173 7.90 6.89 7.54
CA GLU A 173 8.90 6.79 8.59
C GLU A 173 8.15 7.09 9.89
N ILE A 174 8.13 6.12 10.80
CA ILE A 174 7.42 6.27 12.08
C ILE A 174 8.27 7.21 12.92
N ASP A 175 8.04 8.50 12.74
CA ASP A 175 8.61 9.53 13.59
C ASP A 175 8.10 9.28 15.01
N LEU A 176 9.03 9.10 15.93
CA LEU A 176 8.74 8.96 17.34
C LEU A 176 8.81 10.33 18.00
N ASN A 177 7.90 10.59 18.92
CA ASN A 177 8.02 11.68 19.88
C ASN A 177 9.19 11.41 20.83
N ASP A 178 9.64 12.43 21.57
CA ASP A 178 10.72 12.31 22.57
C ASP A 178 10.47 11.24 23.65
N ASP A 179 9.21 10.84 23.83
CA ASP A 179 8.77 9.79 24.75
C ASP A 179 8.71 8.37 24.12
N GLY A 180 9.09 8.25 22.84
CA GLY A 180 9.07 7.00 22.08
C GLY A 180 7.70 6.62 21.50
N THR A 181 6.67 7.47 21.63
CA THR A 181 5.35 7.22 21.02
C THR A 181 5.33 7.61 19.53
N PRO A 182 4.61 6.88 18.67
CA PRO A 182 4.45 7.28 17.26
C PRO A 182 3.77 8.64 17.17
N LYS A 183 4.30 9.53 16.33
CA LYS A 183 3.75 10.88 16.10
C LYS A 183 2.50 10.82 15.22
N LEU A 184 1.50 11.64 15.53
CA LEU A 184 0.35 11.82 14.65
C LEU A 184 0.73 12.74 13.50
N VAL A 185 0.38 12.31 12.29
CA VAL A 185 0.61 13.08 11.05
C VAL A 185 -0.70 13.19 10.30
N PHE A 186 -0.91 14.33 9.66
CA PHE A 186 -2.06 14.51 8.78
C PHE A 186 -1.95 13.62 7.55
N LEU A 187 -2.95 12.77 7.36
CA LEU A 187 -3.13 12.02 6.13
C LEU A 187 -4.05 12.78 5.17
N THR A 188 -3.80 12.65 3.86
CA THR A 188 -4.66 13.21 2.82
C THR A 188 -6.08 12.67 2.94
N ARG A 189 -7.09 13.50 2.74
CA ARG A 189 -8.50 13.07 2.76
C ARG A 189 -8.79 12.05 1.66
N LEU A 190 -9.59 11.04 1.96
CA LEU A 190 -10.11 10.13 0.95
C LEU A 190 -11.32 10.81 0.27
N PRO A 191 -11.25 11.09 -1.03
CA PRO A 191 -12.40 11.63 -1.76
C PRO A 191 -13.51 10.58 -1.84
N ARG A 192 -14.77 11.01 -2.04
CA ARG A 192 -15.89 10.09 -2.26
C ARG A 192 -15.69 9.27 -3.54
N SER A 193 -15.17 9.91 -4.59
CA SER A 193 -14.82 9.27 -5.86
C SER A 193 -13.69 8.28 -5.65
N GLY A 194 -13.94 7.01 -5.98
CA GLY A 194 -12.95 5.94 -5.79
C GLY A 194 -12.84 5.45 -4.34
N PHE A 195 -13.70 5.88 -3.42
CA PHE A 195 -13.72 5.32 -2.07
C PHE A 195 -14.23 3.87 -2.08
N THR A 196 -13.47 2.97 -1.47
CA THR A 196 -13.83 1.56 -1.29
C THR A 196 -13.52 1.11 0.13
N LYS A 197 -14.13 -0.01 0.57
CA LYS A 197 -13.84 -0.63 1.88
C LYS A 197 -12.36 -0.96 2.05
N GLN A 198 -11.69 -1.39 0.97
CA GLN A 198 -10.26 -1.69 0.97
C GLN A 198 -9.42 -0.44 1.27
N ILE A 199 -9.75 0.70 0.65
CA ILE A 199 -9.06 1.97 0.94
C ILE A 199 -9.30 2.41 2.39
N LEU A 200 -10.53 2.23 2.90
CA LEU A 200 -10.82 2.49 4.31
C LEU A 200 -10.00 1.58 5.24
N GLN A 201 -9.92 0.28 4.97
CA GLN A 201 -9.10 -0.66 5.74
C GLN A 201 -7.63 -0.24 5.80
N ARG A 202 -7.05 0.19 4.68
CA ARG A 202 -5.67 0.70 4.66
C ARG A 202 -5.51 1.98 5.46
N ARG A 203 -6.50 2.88 5.40
CA ARG A 203 -6.51 4.09 6.22
C ARG A 203 -6.56 3.77 7.72
N ILE A 204 -7.38 2.80 8.11
CA ILE A 204 -7.47 2.29 9.48
C ILE A 204 -6.11 1.77 9.94
N LEU A 205 -5.42 1.00 9.11
CA LEU A 205 -4.08 0.48 9.43
C LEU A 205 -3.05 1.60 9.64
N GLN A 206 -3.08 2.66 8.81
CA GLN A 206 -2.22 3.84 8.99
C GLN A 206 -2.48 4.51 10.34
N TRP A 207 -3.74 4.73 10.70
CA TRP A 207 -4.11 5.30 12.00
C TRP A 207 -3.68 4.41 13.18
N ARG A 208 -3.84 3.09 13.04
CA ARG A 208 -3.38 2.13 14.06
C ARG A 208 -1.87 2.18 14.28
N ARG A 209 -1.08 2.32 13.20
CA ARG A 209 0.40 2.47 13.29
C ARG A 209 0.80 3.77 14.00
N MET A 210 -0.02 4.82 13.90
CA MET A 210 0.16 6.04 14.69
C MET A 210 -0.26 5.90 16.16
N GLY A 211 -0.71 4.70 16.57
CA GLY A 211 -1.14 4.41 17.94
C GLY A 211 -2.59 4.80 18.25
N LEU A 212 -3.39 5.17 17.24
CA LEU A 212 -4.79 5.50 17.44
C LEU A 212 -5.63 4.24 17.66
N ASP A 213 -6.62 4.35 18.54
CA ASP A 213 -7.70 3.38 18.63
C ASP A 213 -8.63 3.54 17.42
N THR A 214 -8.82 2.44 16.70
CA THR A 214 -9.58 2.39 15.45
C THR A 214 -10.77 1.45 15.53
N SER A 215 -11.09 0.93 16.71
CA SER A 215 -12.15 -0.06 16.92
C SER A 215 -13.50 0.40 16.35
N ASP A 216 -13.85 1.68 16.54
CA ASP A 216 -15.10 2.27 16.07
C ASP A 216 -15.21 2.26 14.53
N ILE A 217 -14.13 2.62 13.82
CA ILE A 217 -14.14 2.64 12.35
C ILE A 217 -14.01 1.23 11.76
N GLU A 218 -13.30 0.32 12.42
CA GLU A 218 -13.23 -1.10 12.03
C GLU A 218 -14.64 -1.73 12.01
N ALA A 219 -15.49 -1.38 12.98
CA ALA A 219 -16.88 -1.85 13.03
C ALA A 219 -17.72 -1.40 11.82
N THR A 220 -17.38 -0.26 11.20
CA THR A 220 -18.13 0.26 10.03
C THR A 220 -17.90 -0.58 8.78
N LEU A 221 -16.80 -1.33 8.68
CA LEU A 221 -16.50 -2.17 7.51
C LEU A 221 -17.51 -3.30 7.29
N TYR A 222 -18.21 -3.70 8.36
CA TYR A 222 -19.25 -4.72 8.33
C TYR A 222 -20.62 -4.21 7.82
N LEU A 223 -20.77 -2.91 7.59
CA LEU A 223 -21.97 -2.35 6.99
C LEU A 223 -22.05 -2.74 5.51
N GLU A 224 -23.26 -2.85 4.95
CA GLU A 224 -23.44 -3.19 3.53
C GLU A 224 -23.54 -1.94 2.63
N ASP A 225 -23.86 -0.78 3.20
CA ASP A 225 -24.06 0.48 2.47
C ASP A 225 -22.78 1.33 2.41
N ASP A 226 -22.21 1.46 1.22
CA ASP A 226 -21.00 2.25 0.95
C ASP A 226 -21.16 3.74 1.24
N GLU A 227 -22.35 4.33 1.09
CA GLU A 227 -22.59 5.74 1.43
C GLU A 227 -22.57 5.93 2.95
N GLN A 228 -23.15 4.98 3.68
CA GLN A 228 -23.12 5.00 5.14
C GLN A 228 -21.69 4.83 5.66
N ILE A 229 -20.91 3.92 5.08
CA ILE A 229 -19.50 3.71 5.43
C ILE A 229 -18.69 4.98 5.18
N TYR A 230 -18.87 5.63 4.02
CA TYR A 230 -18.17 6.87 3.71
C TYR A 230 -18.53 8.00 4.69
N SER A 231 -19.81 8.10 5.08
CA SER A 231 -20.26 9.07 6.07
C SER A 231 -19.61 8.86 7.43
N GLU A 232 -19.52 7.61 7.91
CA GLU A 232 -18.85 7.30 9.17
C GLU A 232 -17.33 7.53 9.09
N TYR A 233 -16.69 7.15 7.98
CA TYR A 233 -15.29 7.50 7.69
C TYR A 233 -15.05 9.00 7.84
N ARG A 234 -15.88 9.85 7.22
CA ARG A 234 -15.74 11.31 7.27
C ARG A 234 -15.81 11.85 8.70
N LYS A 235 -16.68 11.29 9.54
CA LYS A 235 -16.78 11.70 10.95
C LYS A 235 -15.53 11.36 11.74
N ILE A 236 -14.99 10.15 11.53
CA ILE A 236 -13.80 9.68 12.25
C ILE A 236 -12.52 10.37 11.73
N GLU A 237 -12.44 10.64 10.42
CA GLU A 237 -11.35 11.43 9.85
C GLU A 237 -11.27 12.83 10.45
N GLU A 238 -12.41 13.49 10.64
CA GLU A 238 -12.46 14.80 11.29
C GLU A 238 -12.00 14.73 12.76
N LYS A 239 -12.42 13.70 13.51
CA LYS A 239 -11.93 13.48 14.89
C LYS A 239 -10.42 13.29 14.94
N ILE A 240 -9.86 12.54 13.99
CA ILE A 240 -8.42 12.26 13.96
C ILE A 240 -7.63 13.53 13.62
N ARG A 241 -8.13 14.38 12.71
CA ARG A 241 -7.50 15.69 12.45
C ARG A 241 -7.44 16.55 13.69
N ARG A 242 -8.56 16.68 14.40
CA ARG A 242 -8.63 17.39 15.69
C ARG A 242 -7.65 16.81 16.71
N ALA A 243 -7.56 15.48 16.80
CA ALA A 243 -6.62 14.78 17.66
C ALA A 243 -5.14 15.08 17.29
N THR A 244 -4.81 15.17 15.99
CA THR A 244 -3.46 15.55 15.52
C THR A 244 -3.10 16.97 15.93
N GLU A 245 -4.02 17.91 15.83
CA GLU A 245 -3.80 19.31 16.25
C GLU A 245 -3.62 19.42 17.77
N LEU A 246 -4.49 18.75 18.52
CA LEU A 246 -4.41 18.67 19.98
C LEU A 246 -3.10 18.06 20.46
N GLU A 247 -2.63 16.98 19.83
CA GLU A 247 -1.34 16.38 20.18
C GLU A 247 -0.21 17.39 20.02
N ARG A 248 -0.16 18.06 18.86
CA ARG A 248 0.90 19.03 18.59
C ARG A 248 0.92 20.12 19.65
N TYR A 249 -0.25 20.67 19.98
CA TYR A 249 -0.37 21.66 21.04
C TYR A 249 0.07 21.12 22.41
N VAL A 250 -0.37 19.91 22.78
CA VAL A 250 -0.06 19.29 24.07
C VAL A 250 1.44 19.04 24.22
N ILE A 251 2.12 18.61 23.16
CA ILE A 251 3.57 18.39 23.16
C ILE A 251 4.32 19.73 23.27
N GLU A 252 3.90 20.76 22.54
CA GLU A 252 4.59 22.05 22.46
C GLU A 252 4.34 22.94 23.69
N SER A 253 3.13 22.92 24.25
CA SER A 253 2.66 23.93 25.20
C SER A 253 2.48 23.43 26.64
N ILE A 254 2.29 22.13 26.86
CA ILE A 254 2.01 21.58 28.20
C ILE A 254 3.28 21.03 28.84
N SER A 255 3.75 21.72 29.88
CA SER A 255 4.95 21.33 30.63
C SER A 255 4.69 20.30 31.73
N ASP A 256 3.45 20.20 32.23
CA ASP A 256 3.10 19.24 33.28
C ASP A 256 3.03 17.81 32.69
N SER A 257 3.90 16.94 33.19
CA SER A 257 4.06 15.57 32.66
C SER A 257 2.83 14.68 32.88
N GLN A 258 2.14 14.84 34.01
CA GLN A 258 0.95 14.03 34.31
C GLN A 258 -0.22 14.45 33.42
N GLU A 259 -0.45 15.76 33.32
CA GLU A 259 -1.47 16.32 32.46
C GLU A 259 -1.23 15.94 31.00
N ARG A 260 0.01 16.11 30.51
CA ARG A 260 0.40 15.72 29.15
C ARG A 260 0.12 14.25 28.88
N THR A 261 0.50 13.35 29.79
CA THR A 261 0.29 11.91 29.63
C THR A 261 -1.21 11.57 29.55
N ILE A 262 -2.04 12.18 30.40
CA ILE A 262 -3.50 11.96 30.40
C ILE A 262 -4.11 12.48 29.09
N ALA A 263 -3.71 13.66 28.64
CA ALA A 263 -4.19 14.24 27.39
C ALA A 263 -3.82 13.38 26.18
N LEU A 264 -2.55 12.96 26.06
CA LEU A 264 -2.09 12.10 24.96
C LEU A 264 -2.80 10.74 24.95
N PHE A 265 -3.06 10.13 26.12
CA PHE A 265 -3.83 8.90 26.21
C PHE A 265 -5.26 9.07 25.67
N ARG A 266 -5.94 10.16 26.05
CA ARG A 266 -7.30 10.47 25.57
C ARG A 266 -7.34 10.74 24.07
N ILE A 267 -6.34 11.47 23.56
CA ILE A 267 -6.15 11.74 22.12
C ILE A 267 -5.99 10.42 21.36
N ARG A 268 -5.17 9.49 21.85
CA ARG A 268 -4.96 8.17 21.23
C ARG A 268 -6.25 7.34 21.19
N GLN A 269 -7.09 7.45 22.22
CA GLN A 269 -8.40 6.80 22.28
C GLN A 269 -9.49 7.55 21.51
N LEU A 270 -9.21 8.73 20.94
CA LEU A 270 -10.18 9.62 20.30
C LEU A 270 -11.36 9.98 21.22
N THR A 271 -11.13 10.08 22.53
CA THR A 271 -12.18 10.32 23.54
C THR A 271 -12.08 11.70 24.20
N GLY A 272 -13.22 12.38 24.30
CA GLY A 272 -13.33 13.68 24.99
C GLY A 272 -12.47 14.79 24.38
N LEU A 273 -12.32 14.78 23.06
CA LEU A 273 -11.58 15.81 22.32
C LEU A 273 -12.19 17.20 22.52
N ASP A 274 -13.52 17.32 22.58
CA ASP A 274 -14.21 18.60 22.82
C ASP A 274 -13.81 19.23 24.16
N GLU A 275 -13.64 18.41 25.22
CA GLU A 275 -13.21 18.89 26.53
C GLU A 275 -11.75 19.34 26.53
N LEU A 276 -10.88 18.61 25.80
CA LEU A 276 -9.47 18.98 25.67
C LEU A 276 -9.33 20.27 24.87
N GLU A 277 -10.10 20.45 23.79
CA GLU A 277 -10.11 21.69 23.02
C GLU A 277 -10.63 22.85 23.85
N ALA A 278 -11.73 22.68 24.57
CA ALA A 278 -12.23 23.70 25.47
C ALA A 278 -11.22 24.04 26.58
N LYS A 279 -10.37 23.09 26.99
CA LYS A 279 -9.33 23.34 27.99
C LYS A 279 -8.11 24.07 27.42
N TYR A 280 -7.72 23.77 26.18
CA TYR A 280 -6.44 24.20 25.60
C TYR A 280 -6.54 25.33 24.58
N PHE A 281 -7.71 25.51 23.97
CA PHE A 281 -7.97 26.53 22.94
C PHE A 281 -9.07 27.51 23.33
N SER A 282 -9.61 27.45 24.55
CA SER A 282 -10.40 28.56 25.08
C SER A 282 -9.43 29.65 25.55
N ASP A 283 -9.53 30.82 24.91
CA ASP A 283 -8.88 32.06 25.36
C ASP A 283 -9.16 32.39 26.85
#